data_AF-A0A2E7ZQZ0-F1
#
_entry.id   AF-A0A2E7ZQZ0-F1
#
_cell.length_a   1.000
_cell.length_b   1.000
_cell.length_c   1.000
_cell.angle_alpha   90.00
_cell.angle_beta   90.00
_cell.angle_gamma   90.00
#
_symmetry.space_group_name_H-M   'P 1'
#
loop_
_entity.id
_entity.type
_entity.pdbx_description
1 polymer ?
#
loop_
_entity_poly.entity_id
_entity_poly.type
_entity_poly.pdbx_seq_one_letter_code
_entity_poly.pdbx_strand_id
1 'polypeptide(L)'
;MTQSAAEVPVHTMQRKAALVNAAVLDHAGAVDVKPIENFDLGKTIFSTLQGALPRFVIRTRIAKHVNWQDQPADRIEGKYQQLSEAQPLPAVSEELLRFLVEQCDFDVEHADGSFLDHLYFCYEYTHLHYPSQSAVVMLLHSILGTGTNTFAMETEKMPALQALMTESEWIHVQAFPSVLRLLYDLPLRRELWNNIERLDRLKSVSMHRVIDNEPMELSAEQLWVQLNYQLIHLADFLPAANWQKHANDTAFIIFRDLFALLQTSGRLKACLGYAEASAQAGLTGEQTGLGGKIVSLIPVVLSEKMAAKSVRRFSSQIGHSMDYMIEWS
;
A
#
# COMPACT_ATOMS: atom_id res chain seq x y z
N MET A 1 21.04 1.68 -11.41
CA MET A 1 21.59 0.51 -10.71
C MET A 1 20.42 -0.43 -10.51
N THR A 2 20.57 -1.71 -10.84
CA THR A 2 19.56 -2.73 -10.51
C THR A 2 19.55 -2.86 -8.99
N GLN A 3 18.38 -2.76 -8.38
CA GLN A 3 18.26 -2.99 -6.94
C GLN A 3 18.34 -4.48 -6.64
N SER A 4 18.82 -4.81 -5.45
CA SER A 4 18.90 -6.18 -4.97
C SER A 4 18.02 -6.33 -3.75
N ALA A 5 17.20 -7.38 -3.71
CA ALA A 5 16.45 -7.73 -2.51
C ALA A 5 17.36 -8.08 -1.32
N ALA A 6 18.67 -8.28 -1.53
CA ALA A 6 19.65 -8.47 -0.46
C ALA A 6 20.14 -7.16 0.17
N GLU A 7 19.82 -6.00 -0.41
CA GLU A 7 20.24 -4.69 0.07
C GLU A 7 19.04 -3.94 0.64
N VAL A 8 19.11 -3.57 1.93
CA VAL A 8 18.09 -2.73 2.54
C VAL A 8 18.24 -1.31 2.00
N PRO A 9 17.23 -0.76 1.29
CA PRO A 9 17.31 0.57 0.72
C PRO A 9 17.23 1.65 1.80
N VAL A 10 17.80 2.82 1.49
CA VAL A 10 17.67 3.99 2.36
C VAL A 10 16.28 4.59 2.19
N HIS A 11 15.50 4.60 3.27
CA HIS A 11 14.17 5.20 3.26
C HIS A 11 14.17 6.68 2.90
N THR A 12 13.12 7.11 2.20
CA THR A 12 12.82 8.53 1.99
C THR A 12 12.50 9.20 3.33
N MET A 13 12.61 10.53 3.40
CA MET A 13 12.26 11.27 4.62
C MET A 13 10.81 11.07 5.05
N GLN A 14 9.89 10.90 4.09
CA GLN A 14 8.49 10.62 4.39
C GLN A 14 8.32 9.27 5.09
N ARG A 15 8.98 8.23 4.60
CA ARG A 15 8.97 6.90 5.22
C ARG A 15 9.61 6.92 6.60
N LYS A 16 10.77 7.57 6.75
CA LYS A 16 11.41 7.78 8.06
C LYS A 16 10.50 8.53 9.03
N ALA A 17 9.80 9.56 8.56
CA ALA A 17 8.83 10.29 9.37
C ALA A 17 7.68 9.39 9.85
N ALA A 18 7.17 8.52 8.97
CA ALA A 18 6.12 7.57 9.35
C ALA A 18 6.62 6.56 10.40
N LEU A 19 7.81 5.99 10.21
CA LEU A 19 8.44 5.04 11.14
C LEU A 19 8.70 5.69 12.51
N VAL A 20 9.24 6.90 12.54
CA VAL A 20 9.57 7.61 13.79
C VAL A 20 8.33 8.01 14.58
N ASN A 21 7.26 8.41 13.91
CA ASN A 21 6.05 8.90 14.59
C ASN A 21 5.01 7.81 14.84
N ALA A 22 5.23 6.59 14.34
CA ALA A 22 4.21 5.54 14.28
C ALA A 22 2.90 6.07 13.69
N ALA A 23 2.99 6.95 12.69
CA ALA A 23 1.85 7.71 12.17
C ALA A 23 2.11 8.27 10.78
N VAL A 24 1.05 8.38 9.98
CA VAL A 24 1.05 9.20 8.76
C VAL A 24 0.59 10.62 9.08
N LEU A 25 1.28 11.61 8.53
CA LEU A 25 1.04 13.03 8.83
C LEU A 25 1.00 13.86 7.55
N ASP A 26 0.18 14.92 7.55
CA ASP A 26 0.23 15.96 6.52
C ASP A 26 1.44 16.87 6.79
N HIS A 27 2.45 16.82 5.92
CA HIS A 27 3.67 17.61 6.07
C HIS A 27 3.60 18.99 5.37
N ALA A 28 2.40 19.51 5.11
CA ALA A 28 2.22 20.87 4.59
C ALA A 28 3.02 21.90 5.42
N GLY A 29 3.88 22.65 4.71
CA GLY A 29 4.77 23.65 5.33
C GLY A 29 6.13 23.11 5.77
N ALA A 30 6.35 21.79 5.81
CA ALA A 30 7.66 21.16 6.04
C ALA A 30 8.31 20.63 4.75
N VAL A 31 7.55 20.54 3.66
CA VAL A 31 8.01 20.05 2.35
C VAL A 31 7.68 21.03 1.23
N ASP A 32 8.50 20.98 0.18
CA ASP A 32 8.27 21.58 -1.13
C ASP A 32 8.00 20.46 -2.15
N VAL A 33 6.80 20.47 -2.73
CA VAL A 33 6.31 19.46 -3.67
C VAL A 33 6.25 20.06 -5.07
N LYS A 34 6.99 19.46 -6.01
CA LYS A 34 7.11 19.94 -7.40
C LYS A 34 6.83 18.80 -8.39
N PRO A 35 6.20 19.07 -9.55
CA PRO A 35 6.06 18.06 -10.59
C PRO A 35 7.41 17.55 -11.11
N ILE A 36 7.49 16.27 -11.45
CA ILE A 36 8.64 15.70 -12.16
C ILE A 36 8.53 16.03 -13.65
N GLU A 37 9.50 16.75 -14.20
CA GLU A 37 9.55 17.03 -15.63
C GLU A 37 9.76 15.74 -16.42
N ASN A 38 9.04 15.59 -17.54
CA ASN A 38 9.14 14.43 -18.44
C ASN A 38 8.88 13.05 -17.80
N PHE A 39 8.15 13.00 -16.67
CA PHE A 39 7.79 11.73 -16.04
C PHE A 39 7.07 10.79 -17.02
N ASP A 40 7.60 9.57 -17.16
CA ASP A 40 7.09 8.53 -18.06
C ASP A 40 6.34 7.44 -17.28
N LEU A 41 5.00 7.52 -17.30
CA LEU A 41 4.14 6.52 -16.66
C LEU A 41 4.32 5.11 -17.25
N GLY A 42 4.77 4.99 -18.50
CA GLY A 42 4.99 3.71 -19.18
C GLY A 42 6.12 2.88 -18.57
N LYS A 43 6.99 3.50 -17.77
CA LYS A 43 8.10 2.86 -17.07
C LYS A 43 7.76 2.51 -15.61
N THR A 44 6.49 2.30 -15.29
CA THR A 44 6.01 1.98 -13.93
C THR A 44 5.00 0.84 -13.99
N ILE A 45 4.54 0.32 -12.85
CA ILE A 45 3.41 -0.63 -12.74
C ILE A 45 2.17 -0.16 -13.48
N PHE A 46 2.02 1.16 -13.66
CA PHE A 46 0.91 1.75 -14.41
C PHE A 46 1.10 1.69 -15.93
N SER A 47 2.12 1.01 -16.45
CA SER A 47 2.30 0.73 -17.87
C SER A 47 1.07 0.03 -18.46
N THR A 48 0.48 -0.89 -17.68
CA THR A 48 -0.73 -1.65 -18.00
C THR A 48 -2.02 -0.85 -17.89
N LEU A 49 -1.99 0.35 -17.28
CA LEU A 49 -3.16 1.22 -17.12
C LEU A 49 -3.63 1.73 -18.49
N GLN A 50 -4.90 1.49 -18.82
CA GLN A 50 -5.44 1.84 -20.13
C GLN A 50 -6.31 3.10 -20.09
N GLY A 51 -6.28 3.87 -21.18
CA GLY A 51 -7.09 5.07 -21.39
C GLY A 51 -6.37 6.37 -21.00
N ALA A 52 -6.60 7.41 -21.79
CA ALA A 52 -5.93 8.71 -21.61
C ALA A 52 -6.28 9.38 -20.27
N LEU A 53 -7.55 9.33 -19.86
CA LEU A 53 -8.00 9.99 -18.63
C LEU A 53 -7.45 9.31 -17.35
N PRO A 54 -7.55 7.98 -17.14
CA PRO A 54 -6.92 7.33 -15.99
C PRO A 54 -5.40 7.53 -15.94
N ARG A 55 -4.70 7.40 -17.07
CA ARG A 55 -3.26 7.64 -17.14
C ARG A 55 -2.89 9.08 -16.79
N PHE A 56 -3.65 10.05 -17.27
CA PHE A 56 -3.45 11.46 -16.93
C PHE A 56 -3.63 11.71 -15.43
N VAL A 57 -4.69 11.16 -14.82
CA VAL A 57 -4.97 11.30 -13.38
C VAL A 57 -3.84 10.69 -12.55
N ILE A 58 -3.44 9.44 -12.82
CA ILE A 58 -2.37 8.77 -12.07
C ILE A 58 -1.04 9.51 -12.24
N ARG A 59 -0.66 9.87 -13.47
CA ARG A 59 0.56 10.65 -13.74
C ARG A 59 0.58 11.94 -12.91
N THR A 60 -0.52 12.67 -12.86
CA THR A 60 -0.60 13.94 -12.11
C THR A 60 -0.46 13.77 -10.60
N ARG A 61 -0.81 12.60 -10.07
CA ARG A 61 -0.69 12.28 -8.64
C ARG A 61 0.71 11.85 -8.25
N ILE A 62 1.33 10.98 -9.04
CA ILE A 62 2.60 10.33 -8.68
C ILE A 62 3.84 11.05 -9.23
N ALA A 63 3.71 11.85 -10.29
CA ALA A 63 4.84 12.54 -10.90
C ALA A 63 5.25 13.77 -10.09
N LYS A 64 5.70 13.57 -8.84
CA LYS A 64 6.08 14.64 -7.92
C LYS A 64 7.41 14.34 -7.23
N HIS A 65 8.29 15.34 -7.17
CA HIS A 65 9.41 15.39 -6.24
C HIS A 65 8.94 16.03 -4.93
N VAL A 66 9.38 15.44 -3.81
CA VAL A 66 9.14 15.97 -2.47
C VAL A 66 10.49 16.31 -1.86
N ASN A 67 10.75 17.60 -1.68
CA ASN A 67 11.95 18.09 -1.01
C ASN A 67 11.58 18.51 0.40
N TRP A 68 12.26 17.98 1.40
CA TRP A 68 12.06 18.38 2.79
C TRP A 68 12.87 19.62 3.11
N GLN A 69 12.34 20.50 3.97
CA GLN A 69 13.13 21.58 4.53
C GLN A 69 14.18 21.00 5.51
N ASP A 70 15.35 21.63 5.56
CA ASP A 70 16.52 21.13 6.31
C ASP A 70 16.18 20.83 7.78
N GLN A 71 15.61 21.80 8.51
CA GLN A 71 15.36 21.62 9.94
C GLN A 71 14.37 20.48 10.26
N PRO A 72 13.19 20.37 9.60
CA PRO A 72 12.35 19.17 9.72
C PRO A 72 13.05 17.87 9.32
N ALA A 73 13.82 17.87 8.23
CA ALA A 73 14.53 16.69 7.73
C ALA A 73 15.57 16.19 8.74
N ASP A 74 16.45 17.06 9.22
CA ASP A 74 17.50 16.75 10.19
C ASP A 74 16.92 16.16 11.49
N ARG A 75 15.78 16.72 11.94
CA ARG A 75 15.09 16.22 13.13
C ARG A 75 14.54 14.80 12.92
N ILE A 76 13.95 14.52 11.76
CA ILE A 76 13.45 13.18 11.45
C ILE A 76 14.61 12.21 11.28
N GLU A 77 15.68 12.61 10.60
CA GLU A 77 16.87 11.79 10.39
C GLU A 77 17.50 11.38 11.72
N GLY A 78 17.75 12.34 12.62
CA GLY A 78 18.34 12.05 13.93
C GLY A 78 17.49 11.12 14.78
N LYS A 79 16.15 11.26 14.72
CA LYS A 79 15.23 10.34 15.41
C LYS A 79 15.19 8.96 14.76
N TYR A 80 15.25 8.89 13.43
CA TYR A 80 15.26 7.64 12.70
C TYR A 80 16.54 6.86 12.99
N GLN A 81 17.69 7.53 13.02
CA GLN A 81 18.96 6.91 13.41
C GLN A 81 18.87 6.32 14.82
N GLN A 82 18.37 7.09 15.80
CA GLN A 82 18.16 6.59 17.17
C GLN A 82 17.22 5.38 17.22
N LEU A 83 16.14 5.40 16.43
CA LEU A 83 15.17 4.30 16.35
C LEU A 83 15.81 3.05 15.74
N SER A 84 16.53 3.19 14.62
CA SER A 84 17.21 2.10 13.92
C SER A 84 18.34 1.48 14.76
N GLU A 85 19.03 2.29 15.57
CA GLU A 85 20.04 1.79 16.52
C GLU A 85 19.39 1.05 17.70
N ALA A 86 18.26 1.55 18.21
CA ALA A 86 17.57 0.96 19.36
C ALA A 86 16.76 -0.30 19.00
N GLN A 87 16.22 -0.38 17.80
CA GLN A 87 15.38 -1.47 17.29
C GLN A 87 15.86 -1.86 15.89
N PRO A 88 16.97 -2.61 15.80
CA PRO A 88 17.52 -3.01 14.51
C PRO A 88 16.53 -3.91 13.78
N LEU A 89 16.42 -3.68 12.47
CA LEU A 89 15.56 -4.48 11.61
C LEU A 89 15.99 -5.96 11.63
N PRO A 90 15.05 -6.91 11.81
CA PRO A 90 15.40 -8.32 11.84
C PRO A 90 15.93 -8.78 10.49
N ALA A 91 16.96 -9.63 10.53
CA ALA A 91 17.53 -10.23 9.33
C ALA A 91 16.48 -11.12 8.63
N VAL A 92 16.42 -10.99 7.32
CA VAL A 92 15.67 -11.91 6.45
C VAL A 92 16.52 -13.16 6.25
N SER A 93 15.91 -14.35 6.22
CA SER A 93 16.67 -15.59 6.04
C SER A 93 17.43 -15.60 4.71
N GLU A 94 18.63 -16.19 4.72
CA GLU A 94 19.49 -16.24 3.53
C GLU A 94 18.81 -17.00 2.39
N GLU A 95 18.03 -18.03 2.71
CA GLU A 95 17.27 -18.81 1.72
C GLU A 95 16.18 -17.98 1.07
N LEU A 96 15.46 -17.15 1.83
CA LEU A 96 14.44 -16.25 1.30
C LEU A 96 15.09 -15.15 0.47
N LEU A 97 16.16 -14.52 0.96
CA LEU A 97 16.89 -13.51 0.18
C LEU A 97 17.40 -14.07 -1.15
N ARG A 98 17.98 -15.28 -1.13
CA ARG A 98 18.41 -15.97 -2.35
C ARG A 98 17.25 -16.20 -3.30
N PHE A 99 16.10 -16.66 -2.80
CA PHE A 99 14.91 -16.82 -3.62
C PHE A 99 14.47 -15.49 -4.24
N LEU A 100 14.42 -14.40 -3.46
CA LEU A 100 14.03 -13.08 -3.95
C LEU A 100 14.97 -12.54 -5.03
N VAL A 101 16.28 -12.75 -4.88
CA VAL A 101 17.28 -12.30 -5.85
C VAL A 101 17.30 -13.16 -7.12
N GLU A 102 17.19 -14.48 -6.98
CA GLU A 102 17.40 -15.40 -8.10
C GLU A 102 16.11 -15.76 -8.84
N GLN A 103 14.95 -15.71 -8.16
CA GLN A 103 13.69 -16.23 -8.68
C GLN A 103 12.65 -15.15 -8.95
N CYS A 104 12.87 -13.91 -8.49
CA CYS A 104 11.92 -12.82 -8.65
C CYS A 104 12.48 -11.69 -9.51
N ASP A 105 11.59 -11.03 -10.25
CA ASP A 105 11.87 -9.84 -11.03
C ASP A 105 11.15 -8.65 -10.37
N PHE A 106 11.92 -7.79 -9.70
CA PHE A 106 11.41 -6.58 -9.05
C PHE A 106 11.55 -5.33 -9.93
N ASP A 107 12.23 -5.43 -11.07
CA ASP A 107 12.44 -4.31 -11.98
C ASP A 107 11.17 -3.98 -12.80
N VAL A 108 10.23 -4.93 -12.89
CA VAL A 108 8.95 -4.77 -13.62
C VAL A 108 7.96 -3.81 -12.95
N GLU A 109 8.07 -3.57 -11.64
CA GLU A 109 7.05 -2.83 -10.91
C GLU A 109 7.29 -1.33 -10.85
N HIS A 110 8.54 -0.90 -10.68
CA HIS A 110 8.89 0.50 -10.74
C HIS A 110 10.23 0.60 -11.44
N ALA A 111 10.29 1.06 -12.69
CA ALA A 111 11.57 1.13 -13.42
C ALA A 111 12.55 2.16 -12.82
N ASP A 112 12.18 2.82 -11.72
CA ASP A 112 13.04 3.67 -10.90
C ASP A 112 13.55 2.99 -9.61
N GLY A 113 13.19 1.72 -9.35
CA GLY A 113 13.58 0.98 -8.14
C GLY A 113 12.72 1.29 -6.90
N SER A 114 11.63 2.04 -6.99
CA SER A 114 10.86 2.36 -5.77
C SER A 114 10.11 1.17 -5.14
N PHE A 115 10.10 0.00 -5.79
CA PHE A 115 9.38 -1.19 -5.31
C PHE A 115 10.01 -1.84 -4.08
N LEU A 116 11.30 -2.19 -4.12
CA LEU A 116 11.95 -2.78 -2.94
C LEU A 116 11.96 -1.80 -1.77
N ASP A 117 12.08 -0.51 -2.04
CA ASP A 117 11.95 0.52 -1.02
C ASP A 117 10.57 0.51 -0.33
N HIS A 118 9.50 0.27 -1.10
CA HIS A 118 8.14 0.11 -0.57
C HIS A 118 8.01 -1.15 0.30
N LEU A 119 8.54 -2.28 -0.18
CA LEU A 119 8.52 -3.54 0.56
C LEU A 119 9.27 -3.42 1.90
N TYR A 120 10.48 -2.85 1.87
CA TYR A 120 11.28 -2.65 3.07
C TYR A 120 10.68 -1.62 4.04
N PHE A 121 10.03 -0.58 3.53
CA PHE A 121 9.27 0.33 4.40
C PHE A 121 8.16 -0.41 5.14
N CYS A 122 7.36 -1.20 4.44
CA CYS A 122 6.27 -1.95 5.06
C CYS A 122 6.78 -3.03 6.02
N TYR A 123 7.89 -3.69 5.68
CA TYR A 123 8.59 -4.65 6.54
C TYR A 123 9.03 -4.00 7.85
N GLU A 124 9.76 -2.89 7.78
CA GLU A 124 10.24 -2.16 8.96
C GLU A 124 9.10 -1.57 9.78
N TYR A 125 8.10 -0.98 9.13
CA TYR A 125 6.93 -0.43 9.81
C TYR A 125 6.19 -1.51 10.60
N THR A 126 6.00 -2.69 10.00
CA THR A 126 5.34 -3.82 10.68
C THR A 126 6.16 -4.32 11.86
N HIS A 127 7.48 -4.44 11.70
CA HIS A 127 8.35 -4.86 12.78
C HIS A 127 8.24 -3.93 14.00
N LEU A 128 8.29 -2.62 13.77
CA LEU A 128 8.27 -1.61 14.84
C LEU A 128 6.87 -1.42 15.45
N HIS A 129 5.84 -1.43 14.60
CA HIS A 129 4.52 -0.91 14.96
C HIS A 129 3.40 -1.94 14.86
N TYR A 130 3.68 -3.16 14.43
CA TYR A 130 2.74 -4.28 14.52
C TYR A 130 3.44 -5.60 14.93
N PRO A 131 4.24 -5.59 16.03
CA PRO A 131 5.15 -6.68 16.37
C PRO A 131 4.45 -8.00 16.75
N SER A 132 3.13 -7.98 16.97
CA SER A 132 2.34 -9.19 17.21
C SER A 132 2.14 -10.05 15.96
N GLN A 133 2.48 -9.53 14.77
CA GLN A 133 2.34 -10.21 13.48
C GLN A 133 3.68 -10.23 12.74
N SER A 134 3.86 -11.17 11.83
CA SER A 134 5.14 -11.29 11.11
C SER A 134 5.34 -10.13 10.14
N ALA A 135 6.51 -9.49 10.23
CA ALA A 135 6.92 -8.48 9.27
C ALA A 135 7.18 -9.08 7.88
N VAL A 136 7.60 -10.35 7.79
CA VAL A 136 7.92 -11.04 6.53
C VAL A 136 6.75 -10.99 5.54
N VAL A 137 5.52 -11.03 6.03
CA VAL A 137 4.31 -10.84 5.21
C VAL A 137 4.41 -9.54 4.41
N MET A 138 4.82 -8.44 5.03
CA MET A 138 4.95 -7.14 4.39
C MET A 138 6.22 -6.96 3.55
N LEU A 139 7.23 -7.81 3.71
CA LEU A 139 8.31 -7.89 2.74
C LEU A 139 7.84 -8.56 1.44
N LEU A 140 6.86 -9.48 1.53
CA LEU A 140 6.43 -10.34 0.42
C LEU A 140 5.04 -10.00 -0.13
N HIS A 141 4.36 -9.00 0.44
CA HIS A 141 2.92 -8.80 0.24
C HIS A 141 2.48 -8.55 -1.21
N SER A 142 3.38 -8.09 -2.07
CA SER A 142 3.11 -7.82 -3.49
C SER A 142 3.78 -8.82 -4.44
N ILE A 143 4.49 -9.84 -3.93
CA ILE A 143 5.26 -10.79 -4.76
C ILE A 143 4.37 -11.64 -5.69
N LEU A 144 3.15 -11.96 -5.21
CA LEU A 144 2.13 -12.72 -5.94
C LEU A 144 1.17 -11.83 -6.73
N GLY A 145 1.51 -10.56 -6.88
CA GLY A 145 0.75 -9.60 -7.68
C GLY A 145 0.51 -8.29 -6.95
N THR A 146 0.29 -7.25 -7.74
CA THR A 146 -0.06 -5.91 -7.25
C THR A 146 -1.53 -5.59 -7.45
N GLY A 147 -1.91 -4.33 -7.15
CA GLY A 147 -3.17 -3.76 -7.62
C GLY A 147 -3.31 -3.73 -9.16
N THR A 148 -2.26 -4.06 -9.91
CA THR A 148 -2.24 -4.23 -11.38
C THR A 148 -1.96 -5.69 -11.74
N ASN A 149 -1.68 -5.99 -13.02
CA ASN A 149 -1.33 -7.33 -13.49
C ASN A 149 0.18 -7.54 -13.64
N THR A 150 0.96 -6.92 -12.75
CA THR A 150 2.39 -7.18 -12.62
C THR A 150 2.62 -8.14 -11.46
N PHE A 151 3.52 -9.10 -11.67
CA PHE A 151 3.87 -10.17 -10.75
C PHE A 151 5.38 -10.28 -10.69
N ALA A 152 5.96 -10.36 -9.50
CA ALA A 152 7.40 -10.51 -9.35
C ALA A 152 7.88 -11.93 -9.66
N MET A 153 6.98 -12.91 -9.69
CA MET A 153 7.32 -14.29 -10.01
C MET A 153 6.18 -15.02 -10.73
N GLU A 154 6.51 -16.13 -11.37
CA GLU A 154 5.57 -17.02 -12.04
C GLU A 154 4.88 -17.96 -11.02
N THR A 155 3.67 -18.41 -11.35
CA THR A 155 2.81 -19.25 -10.48
C THR A 155 3.51 -20.56 -10.07
N GLU A 156 4.31 -21.14 -10.95
CA GLU A 156 5.02 -22.40 -10.74
C GLU A 156 6.04 -22.32 -9.58
N LYS A 157 6.45 -21.11 -9.21
CA LYS A 157 7.41 -20.86 -8.12
C LYS A 157 6.76 -20.81 -6.73
N MET A 158 5.42 -20.79 -6.65
CA MET A 158 4.68 -20.67 -5.37
C MET A 158 5.03 -21.75 -4.34
N PRO A 159 5.16 -23.05 -4.68
CA PRO A 159 5.53 -24.07 -3.69
C PRO A 159 6.91 -23.83 -3.09
N ALA A 160 7.86 -23.33 -3.88
CA ALA A 160 9.20 -23.01 -3.41
C ALA A 160 9.20 -21.81 -2.46
N LEU A 161 8.45 -20.74 -2.78
CA LEU A 161 8.27 -19.60 -1.88
C LEU A 161 7.57 -20.01 -0.57
N GLN A 162 6.48 -20.77 -0.66
CA GLN A 162 5.70 -21.21 0.50
C GLN A 162 6.56 -22.02 1.47
N ALA A 163 7.50 -22.84 0.99
CA ALA A 163 8.39 -23.63 1.82
C ALA A 163 9.39 -22.78 2.65
N LEU A 164 9.53 -21.49 2.34
CA LEU A 164 10.42 -20.55 3.05
C LEU A 164 9.68 -19.73 4.12
N MET A 165 8.41 -20.05 4.39
CA MET A 165 7.52 -19.27 5.24
C MET A 165 6.73 -20.18 6.18
N THR A 166 6.25 -19.61 7.28
CA THR A 166 5.24 -20.26 8.12
C THR A 166 3.88 -20.26 7.42
N GLU A 167 3.00 -21.18 7.82
CA GLU A 167 1.62 -21.23 7.30
C GLU A 167 0.85 -19.93 7.54
N SER A 168 1.04 -19.30 8.71
CA SER A 168 0.46 -18.01 9.06
C SER A 168 0.98 -16.86 8.21
N GLU A 169 2.23 -16.90 7.75
CA GLU A 169 2.72 -15.87 6.83
C GLU A 169 2.19 -16.10 5.42
N TRP A 170 2.20 -17.37 4.98
CA TRP A 170 1.72 -17.74 3.65
C TRP A 170 0.27 -17.35 3.41
N ILE A 171 -0.62 -17.60 4.39
CA ILE A 171 -2.05 -17.25 4.26
C ILE A 171 -2.23 -15.75 3.96
N HIS A 172 -1.42 -14.89 4.58
CA HIS A 172 -1.51 -13.44 4.39
C HIS A 172 -0.83 -12.96 3.11
N VAL A 173 0.31 -13.55 2.74
CA VAL A 173 0.99 -13.23 1.47
C VAL A 173 0.13 -13.58 0.28
N GLN A 174 -0.50 -14.76 0.26
CA GLN A 174 -1.36 -15.17 -0.85
C GLN A 174 -2.71 -14.43 -0.89
N ALA A 175 -3.21 -13.96 0.26
CA ALA A 175 -4.43 -13.16 0.33
C ALA A 175 -4.23 -11.70 -0.11
N PHE A 176 -3.01 -11.18 0.04
CA PHE A 176 -2.78 -9.75 0.01
C PHE A 176 -3.23 -9.09 -1.29
N PRO A 177 -2.88 -9.59 -2.49
CA PRO A 177 -3.30 -8.95 -3.73
C PRO A 177 -4.83 -8.98 -3.90
N SER A 178 -5.48 -10.07 -3.49
CA SER A 178 -6.94 -10.24 -3.58
C SER A 178 -7.68 -9.26 -2.68
N VAL A 179 -7.27 -9.17 -1.40
CA VAL A 179 -7.89 -8.23 -0.46
C VAL A 179 -7.67 -6.78 -0.90
N LEU A 180 -6.48 -6.44 -1.38
CA LEU A 180 -6.20 -5.12 -1.94
C LEU A 180 -7.21 -4.79 -3.06
N ARG A 181 -7.39 -5.72 -4.01
CA ARG A 181 -8.35 -5.51 -5.12
C ARG A 181 -9.79 -5.36 -4.63
N LEU A 182 -10.23 -6.15 -3.65
CA LEU A 182 -11.57 -6.05 -3.06
C LEU A 182 -11.79 -4.71 -2.33
N LEU A 183 -10.75 -4.17 -1.67
CA LEU A 183 -10.81 -2.85 -1.05
C LEU A 183 -10.97 -1.73 -2.09
N TYR A 184 -10.30 -1.85 -3.24
CA TYR A 184 -10.48 -0.92 -4.36
C TYR A 184 -11.86 -1.03 -5.03
N ASP A 185 -12.51 -2.19 -4.96
CA ASP A 185 -13.75 -2.44 -5.71
C ASP A 185 -15.01 -1.81 -5.08
N LEU A 186 -15.00 -1.54 -3.77
CA LEU A 186 -16.06 -0.95 -2.93
C LEU A 186 -17.02 -1.91 -2.19
N PRO A 187 -17.60 -2.98 -2.80
CA PRO A 187 -18.60 -3.81 -2.12
C PRO A 187 -18.16 -4.34 -0.76
N LEU A 188 -16.93 -4.87 -0.64
CA LEU A 188 -16.41 -5.39 0.63
C LEU A 188 -16.42 -4.32 1.73
N ARG A 189 -15.89 -3.12 1.44
CA ARG A 189 -15.86 -2.01 2.41
C ARG A 189 -17.27 -1.62 2.85
N ARG A 190 -18.22 -1.54 1.90
CA ARG A 190 -19.62 -1.23 2.19
C ARG A 190 -20.29 -2.30 3.03
N GLU A 191 -20.06 -3.57 2.74
CA GLU A 191 -20.64 -4.67 3.49
C GLU A 191 -20.13 -4.70 4.92
N LEU A 192 -18.83 -4.47 5.15
CA LEU A 192 -18.26 -4.36 6.49
C LEU A 192 -18.87 -3.18 7.27
N TRP A 193 -19.02 -2.02 6.64
CA TRP A 193 -19.68 -0.86 7.26
C TRP A 193 -21.16 -1.11 7.57
N ASN A 194 -21.91 -1.70 6.63
CA ASN A 194 -23.32 -2.01 6.81
C ASN A 194 -23.56 -3.03 7.93
N ASN A 195 -22.54 -3.82 8.29
CA ASN A 195 -22.57 -4.82 9.34
C ASN A 195 -21.69 -4.45 10.55
N ILE A 196 -21.32 -3.16 10.71
CA ILE A 196 -20.41 -2.69 11.76
C ILE A 196 -20.83 -3.16 13.18
N GLU A 197 -22.14 -3.21 13.44
CA GLU A 197 -22.71 -3.58 14.74
C GLU A 197 -22.66 -5.09 15.04
N ARG A 198 -22.37 -5.92 14.03
CA ARG A 198 -22.36 -7.39 14.13
C ARG A 198 -21.05 -8.01 13.65
N LEU A 199 -19.96 -7.25 13.63
CA LEU A 199 -18.64 -7.72 13.20
C LEU A 199 -18.07 -8.85 14.08
N ASP A 200 -18.58 -8.99 15.31
CA ASP A 200 -18.32 -10.14 16.18
C ASP A 200 -18.89 -11.46 15.63
N ARG A 201 -19.89 -11.38 14.74
CA ARG A 201 -20.47 -12.54 14.04
C ARG A 201 -19.78 -12.90 12.74
N LEU A 202 -18.82 -12.11 12.29
CA LEU A 202 -17.99 -12.46 11.13
C LEU A 202 -17.30 -13.80 11.42
N LYS A 203 -17.44 -14.79 10.54
CA LYS A 203 -16.76 -16.09 10.66
C LYS A 203 -15.60 -16.22 9.68
N SER A 204 -15.87 -15.93 8.41
CA SER A 204 -14.89 -16.09 7.34
C SER A 204 -15.23 -15.21 6.14
N VAL A 205 -14.24 -15.03 5.28
CA VAL A 205 -14.38 -14.44 3.95
C VAL A 205 -13.73 -15.37 2.93
N SER A 206 -14.52 -15.89 2.01
CA SER A 206 -14.05 -16.69 0.88
C SER A 206 -13.89 -15.79 -0.35
N MET A 207 -12.81 -15.96 -1.10
CA MET A 207 -12.44 -15.18 -2.30
C MET A 207 -11.53 -16.00 -3.21
N HIS A 208 -10.98 -15.40 -4.27
CA HIS A 208 -10.04 -16.05 -5.19
C HIS A 208 -8.67 -15.36 -5.16
N ARG A 209 -7.59 -16.12 -5.30
CA ARG A 209 -6.22 -15.59 -5.38
C ARG A 209 -5.98 -14.89 -6.72
N VAL A 210 -5.29 -13.76 -6.70
CA VAL A 210 -5.02 -12.99 -7.94
C VAL A 210 -4.20 -13.75 -8.96
N ILE A 211 -3.16 -14.48 -8.54
CA ILE A 211 -2.16 -15.06 -9.42
C ILE A 211 -2.67 -16.24 -10.25
N ASP A 212 -3.57 -17.06 -9.70
CA ASP A 212 -4.04 -18.31 -10.30
C ASP A 212 -5.55 -18.53 -10.22
N ASN A 213 -6.29 -17.59 -9.63
CA ASN A 213 -7.73 -17.67 -9.41
C ASN A 213 -8.17 -18.88 -8.56
N GLU A 214 -7.26 -19.52 -7.81
CA GLU A 214 -7.66 -20.59 -6.90
C GLU A 214 -8.50 -20.02 -5.73
N PRO A 215 -9.55 -20.72 -5.30
CA PRO A 215 -10.36 -20.30 -4.17
C PRO A 215 -9.54 -20.33 -2.89
N MET A 216 -9.81 -19.37 -2.01
CA MET A 216 -9.21 -19.30 -0.70
C MET A 216 -10.20 -18.74 0.32
N GLU A 217 -9.91 -18.96 1.59
CA GLU A 217 -10.70 -18.46 2.70
C GLU A 217 -9.81 -17.89 3.79
N LEU A 218 -10.23 -16.75 4.36
CA LEU A 218 -9.69 -16.22 5.59
C LEU A 218 -10.73 -16.39 6.69
N SER A 219 -10.30 -16.85 7.87
CA SER A 219 -11.09 -16.71 9.09
C SER A 219 -11.29 -15.22 9.42
N ALA A 220 -12.25 -14.93 10.30
CA ALA A 220 -12.49 -13.58 10.78
C ALA A 220 -11.23 -12.93 11.37
N GLU A 221 -10.48 -13.68 12.19
CA GLU A 221 -9.22 -13.20 12.76
C GLU A 221 -8.18 -12.90 11.68
N GLN A 222 -8.02 -13.79 10.72
CA GLN A 222 -7.11 -13.60 9.60
C GLN A 222 -7.52 -12.41 8.74
N LEU A 223 -8.82 -12.17 8.49
CA LEU A 223 -9.26 -10.97 7.79
C LEU A 223 -8.83 -9.70 8.52
N TRP A 224 -9.04 -9.63 9.85
CA TRP A 224 -8.67 -8.43 10.61
C TRP A 224 -7.17 -8.17 10.61
N VAL A 225 -6.35 -9.23 10.71
CA VAL A 225 -4.89 -9.12 10.53
C VAL A 225 -4.56 -8.61 9.13
N GLN A 226 -5.16 -9.21 8.10
CA GLN A 226 -4.95 -8.81 6.71
C GLN A 226 -5.30 -7.34 6.46
N LEU A 227 -6.40 -6.85 7.04
CA LEU A 227 -6.81 -5.46 6.91
C LEU A 227 -5.84 -4.48 7.60
N ASN A 228 -5.19 -4.88 8.70
CA ASN A 228 -4.11 -4.08 9.29
C ASN A 228 -2.86 -4.05 8.38
N TYR A 229 -2.51 -5.15 7.73
CA TYR A 229 -1.45 -5.17 6.73
C TYR A 229 -1.76 -4.25 5.53
N GLN A 230 -3.00 -4.27 5.03
CA GLN A 230 -3.43 -3.36 3.97
C GLN A 230 -3.34 -1.90 4.39
N LEU A 231 -3.69 -1.59 5.64
CA LEU A 231 -3.58 -0.24 6.19
C LEU A 231 -2.13 0.25 6.23
N ILE A 232 -1.18 -0.60 6.66
CA ILE A 232 0.26 -0.29 6.63
C ILE A 232 0.76 -0.07 5.20
N HIS A 233 0.38 -0.94 4.26
CA HIS A 233 0.72 -0.78 2.84
C HIS A 233 0.25 0.56 2.27
N LEU A 234 -1.00 0.93 2.54
CA LEU A 234 -1.59 2.17 2.05
C LEU A 234 -0.92 3.43 2.63
N ALA A 235 -0.26 3.33 3.78
CA ALA A 235 0.44 4.45 4.43
C ALA A 235 1.55 5.03 3.54
N ASP A 236 2.21 4.20 2.73
CA ASP A 236 3.30 4.63 1.84
C ASP A 236 2.81 5.42 0.62
N PHE A 237 1.55 5.25 0.24
CA PHE A 237 0.97 5.88 -0.94
C PHE A 237 0.22 7.18 -0.64
N LEU A 238 0.28 7.66 0.60
CA LEU A 238 -0.38 8.90 0.96
C LEU A 238 0.38 10.11 0.40
N PRO A 239 -0.33 11.17 -0.02
CA PRO A 239 0.32 12.42 -0.42
C PRO A 239 1.24 12.92 0.69
N ALA A 240 2.43 13.44 0.35
CA ALA A 240 3.35 13.95 1.38
C ALA A 240 2.78 15.16 2.15
N ALA A 241 1.93 15.96 1.50
CA ALA A 241 1.36 17.18 2.07
C ALA A 241 0.00 17.51 1.43
N ASN A 242 -0.68 18.52 1.99
CA ASN A 242 -1.90 19.14 1.46
C ASN A 242 -3.06 18.16 1.30
N TRP A 243 -3.28 17.32 2.32
CA TRP A 243 -4.22 16.20 2.26
C TRP A 243 -5.64 16.60 1.90
N GLN A 244 -6.11 17.77 2.34
CA GLN A 244 -7.45 18.25 1.98
C GLN A 244 -7.62 18.42 0.45
N LYS A 245 -6.58 18.85 -0.26
CA LYS A 245 -6.60 19.05 -1.72
C LYS A 245 -6.42 17.74 -2.50
N HIS A 246 -5.84 16.74 -1.87
CA HIS A 246 -5.64 15.40 -2.44
C HIS A 246 -6.61 14.37 -1.86
N ALA A 247 -7.70 14.82 -1.21
CA ALA A 247 -8.70 13.95 -0.59
C ALA A 247 -9.41 13.02 -1.59
N ASN A 248 -9.26 13.25 -2.90
CA ASN A 248 -9.80 12.38 -3.93
C ASN A 248 -8.79 11.34 -4.46
N ASP A 249 -7.58 11.29 -3.90
CA ASP A 249 -6.60 10.24 -4.16
C ASP A 249 -7.16 8.89 -3.72
N THR A 250 -7.06 7.89 -4.59
CA THR A 250 -7.70 6.59 -4.39
C THR A 250 -7.08 5.80 -3.26
N ALA A 251 -5.75 5.84 -3.10
CA ALA A 251 -5.09 5.18 -1.98
C ALA A 251 -5.47 5.89 -0.67
N PHE A 252 -5.55 7.23 -0.69
CA PHE A 252 -5.92 8.00 0.49
C PHE A 252 -7.40 7.86 0.88
N ILE A 253 -8.30 7.68 -0.09
CA ILE A 253 -9.71 7.35 0.18
C ILE A 253 -9.81 6.01 0.91
N ILE A 254 -9.16 4.96 0.39
CA ILE A 254 -9.22 3.63 0.99
C ILE A 254 -8.54 3.63 2.36
N PHE A 255 -7.40 4.29 2.49
CA PHE A 255 -6.70 4.45 3.77
C PHE A 255 -7.62 5.02 4.85
N ARG A 256 -8.24 6.18 4.59
CA ARG A 256 -9.11 6.85 5.59
C ARG A 256 -10.32 6.00 5.95
N ASP A 257 -10.96 5.38 4.95
CA ASP A 257 -12.11 4.53 5.18
C ASP A 257 -11.75 3.28 5.99
N LEU A 258 -10.65 2.61 5.64
CA LEU A 258 -10.17 1.42 6.34
C LEU A 258 -9.68 1.76 7.76
N PHE A 259 -8.97 2.87 7.93
CA PHE A 259 -8.55 3.39 9.23
C PHE A 259 -9.77 3.61 10.14
N ALA A 260 -10.77 4.33 9.64
CA ALA A 260 -12.01 4.60 10.37
C ALA A 260 -12.77 3.32 10.70
N LEU A 261 -12.85 2.36 9.76
CA LEU A 261 -13.49 1.06 9.97
C LEU A 261 -12.80 0.27 11.09
N LEU A 262 -11.47 0.14 11.03
CA LEU A 262 -10.69 -0.61 12.01
C LEU A 262 -10.71 0.07 13.39
N GLN A 263 -10.64 1.40 13.43
CA GLN A 263 -10.74 2.15 14.69
C GLN A 263 -12.14 2.01 15.32
N THR A 264 -13.20 2.21 14.53
CA THR A 264 -14.59 2.14 15.01
C THR A 264 -14.95 0.74 15.50
N SER A 265 -14.44 -0.29 14.84
CA SER A 265 -14.67 -1.69 15.22
C SER A 265 -13.73 -2.20 16.34
N GLY A 266 -12.78 -1.39 16.81
CA GLY A 266 -11.77 -1.83 17.79
C GLY A 266 -10.77 -2.88 17.24
N ARG A 267 -10.68 -2.99 15.92
CA ARG A 267 -9.83 -3.94 15.18
C ARG A 267 -8.54 -3.31 14.63
N LEU A 268 -8.31 -2.02 14.87
CA LEU A 268 -7.01 -1.40 14.64
C LEU A 268 -6.00 -1.96 15.67
N LYS A 269 -5.09 -2.81 15.19
CA LYS A 269 -4.07 -3.48 16.02
C LYS A 269 -2.65 -3.01 15.70
N ALA A 270 -2.40 -2.60 14.46
CA ALA A 270 -1.17 -1.90 14.12
C ALA A 270 -1.16 -0.52 14.81
N CYS A 271 -0.03 -0.15 15.41
CA CYS A 271 0.25 1.19 15.91
C CYS A 271 0.42 2.12 14.72
N LEU A 272 -0.67 2.74 14.31
CA LEU A 272 -0.67 3.72 13.24
C LEU A 272 -1.54 4.89 13.67
N GLY A 273 -0.91 6.03 13.88
CA GLY A 273 -1.59 7.30 14.05
C GLY A 273 -2.01 7.88 12.70
N TYR A 274 -3.16 8.52 12.69
CA TYR A 274 -3.63 9.34 11.59
C TYR A 274 -4.27 10.59 12.19
N ALA A 275 -3.76 11.76 11.80
CA ALA A 275 -4.38 13.04 12.12
C ALA A 275 -5.12 13.55 10.88
N GLU A 276 -6.37 13.97 11.04
CA GLU A 276 -7.10 14.55 9.92
C GLU A 276 -6.37 15.77 9.33
N ALA A 277 -6.56 15.96 8.02
CA ALA A 277 -5.97 17.08 7.30
C ALA A 277 -6.32 18.40 7.99
N SER A 278 -5.32 19.26 8.22
CA SER A 278 -5.60 20.61 8.73
C SER A 278 -6.51 21.35 7.74
N ALA A 279 -7.44 22.17 8.25
CA ALA A 279 -8.43 22.90 7.45
C ALA A 279 -7.84 24.05 6.60
N GLN A 280 -6.58 23.95 6.17
CA GLN A 280 -5.91 24.97 5.37
C GLN A 280 -6.60 25.11 4.01
N ALA A 281 -7.11 26.32 3.74
CA ALA A 281 -7.89 26.61 2.54
C ALA A 281 -7.10 26.48 1.22
N GLY A 282 -5.76 26.56 1.27
CA GLY A 282 -4.85 26.59 0.12
C GLY A 282 -3.80 25.47 0.12
N LEU A 283 -3.05 25.37 -0.97
CA LEU A 283 -1.84 24.54 -1.02
C LEU A 283 -0.70 25.29 -0.32
N THR A 284 0.01 24.59 0.56
CA THR A 284 1.22 25.09 1.22
C THR A 284 2.42 24.29 0.70
N GLY A 285 3.42 24.99 0.17
CA GLY A 285 4.65 24.35 -0.33
C GLY A 285 4.44 23.39 -1.51
N GLU A 286 3.36 23.51 -2.30
CA GLU A 286 3.14 22.64 -3.47
C GLU A 286 2.86 23.44 -4.73
N GLN A 287 3.61 23.13 -5.79
CA GLN A 287 3.40 23.68 -7.12
C GLN A 287 2.48 22.76 -7.92
N THR A 288 1.28 23.25 -8.28
CA THR A 288 0.35 22.52 -9.14
C THR A 288 0.17 23.22 -10.49
N GLY A 289 0.45 22.46 -11.56
CA GLY A 289 0.07 22.85 -12.93
C GLY A 289 -1.45 22.82 -13.13
N LEU A 290 -1.91 23.31 -14.28
CA LEU A 290 -3.34 23.34 -14.64
C LEU A 290 -4.00 21.96 -14.53
N GLY A 291 -3.30 20.91 -14.94
CA GLY A 291 -3.76 19.53 -14.83
C GLY A 291 -4.00 19.08 -13.37
N GLY A 292 -3.08 19.43 -12.46
CA GLY A 292 -3.21 19.14 -11.03
C GLY A 292 -4.44 19.80 -10.41
N LYS A 293 -4.74 21.04 -10.80
CA LYS A 293 -5.94 21.76 -10.35
C LYS A 293 -7.23 21.12 -10.86
N ILE A 294 -7.24 20.61 -12.08
CA ILE A 294 -8.41 19.90 -12.62
C ILE A 294 -8.61 18.57 -11.89
N VAL A 295 -7.53 17.82 -11.68
CA VAL A 295 -7.59 16.52 -10.99
C VAL A 295 -8.06 16.66 -9.56
N SER A 296 -7.67 17.70 -8.82
CA SER A 296 -8.11 17.91 -7.42
C SER A 296 -9.60 18.26 -7.30
N LEU A 297 -10.25 18.68 -8.39
CA LEU A 297 -11.69 18.96 -8.42
C LEU A 297 -12.55 17.71 -8.69
N ILE A 298 -11.94 16.57 -9.02
CA ILE A 298 -12.69 15.33 -9.23
C ILE A 298 -13.36 14.92 -7.91
N PRO A 299 -14.69 14.71 -7.88
CA PRO A 299 -15.37 14.27 -6.67
C PRO A 299 -14.88 12.91 -6.19
N VAL A 300 -14.79 12.71 -4.87
CA VAL A 300 -14.36 11.45 -4.23
C VAL A 300 -15.10 10.23 -4.79
N VAL A 301 -16.43 10.31 -4.88
CA VAL A 301 -17.28 9.22 -5.38
C VAL A 301 -16.94 8.84 -6.83
N LEU A 302 -16.50 9.81 -7.65
CA LEU A 302 -16.10 9.55 -9.03
C LEU A 302 -14.72 8.86 -9.07
N SER A 303 -13.76 9.32 -8.25
CA SER A 303 -12.46 8.67 -8.09
C SER A 303 -12.60 7.21 -7.66
N GLU A 304 -13.47 6.92 -6.70
CA GLU A 304 -13.75 5.55 -6.24
C GLU A 304 -14.31 4.67 -7.36
N LYS A 305 -15.31 5.16 -8.10
CA LYS A 305 -15.88 4.43 -9.24
C LYS A 305 -14.85 4.18 -10.34
N MET A 306 -13.95 5.12 -10.60
CA MET A 306 -12.87 4.94 -11.57
C MET A 306 -11.88 3.87 -11.10
N ALA A 307 -11.52 3.86 -9.82
CA ALA A 307 -10.62 2.86 -9.25
C ALA A 307 -11.23 1.46 -9.28
N ALA A 308 -12.48 1.31 -8.86
CA ALA A 308 -13.24 0.06 -8.92
C ALA A 308 -13.31 -0.47 -10.37
N LYS A 309 -13.60 0.41 -11.34
CA LYS A 309 -13.61 0.03 -12.76
C LYS A 309 -12.24 -0.45 -13.25
N SER A 310 -11.16 0.20 -12.84
CA SER A 310 -9.80 -0.19 -13.20
C SER A 310 -9.44 -1.56 -12.63
N VAL A 311 -9.72 -1.83 -11.35
CA VAL A 311 -9.36 -3.10 -10.72
C VAL A 311 -10.18 -4.29 -11.24
N ARG A 312 -11.48 -4.07 -11.53
CA ARG A 312 -12.31 -5.07 -12.23
C ARG A 312 -11.75 -5.39 -13.61
N ARG A 313 -11.27 -4.37 -14.33
CA ARG A 313 -10.65 -4.55 -15.64
C ARG A 313 -9.37 -5.36 -15.53
N PHE A 314 -8.45 -5.01 -14.62
CA PHE A 314 -7.24 -5.78 -14.39
C PHE A 314 -7.57 -7.24 -14.08
N SER A 315 -8.52 -7.48 -13.18
CA SER A 315 -8.96 -8.84 -12.84
C SER A 315 -9.50 -9.61 -14.04
N SER A 316 -10.38 -9.00 -14.84
CA SER A 316 -10.95 -9.65 -16.03
C SER A 316 -9.90 -10.02 -17.08
N GLN A 317 -8.79 -9.30 -17.18
CA GLN A 317 -7.73 -9.54 -18.17
C GLN A 317 -6.93 -10.81 -17.89
N ILE A 318 -6.87 -11.25 -16.63
CA ILE A 318 -6.14 -12.44 -16.20
C ILE A 318 -7.07 -13.57 -15.75
N GLY A 319 -8.39 -13.41 -15.92
CA GLY A 319 -9.37 -14.40 -15.47
C GLY A 319 -9.57 -14.46 -13.94
N HIS A 320 -9.12 -13.44 -13.20
CA HIS A 320 -9.34 -13.35 -11.75
C HIS A 320 -10.79 -12.96 -11.44
N SER A 321 -11.44 -13.74 -10.57
CA SER A 321 -12.75 -13.46 -10.02
C SER A 321 -12.68 -12.45 -8.88
N MET A 322 -13.52 -11.42 -8.96
CA MET A 322 -13.71 -10.45 -7.88
C MET A 322 -14.83 -10.86 -6.91
N ASP A 323 -15.40 -12.05 -7.09
CA ASP A 323 -16.45 -12.55 -6.22
C ASP A 323 -15.86 -12.91 -4.86
N TYR A 324 -16.57 -12.50 -3.80
CA TYR A 324 -16.28 -12.87 -2.42
C TYR A 324 -17.58 -13.18 -1.70
N MET A 325 -17.48 -13.93 -0.61
CA MET A 325 -18.60 -14.24 0.26
C MET A 325 -18.17 -14.06 1.72
N ILE A 326 -18.99 -13.39 2.51
CA ILE A 326 -18.82 -13.32 3.96
C ILE A 326 -19.76 -14.30 4.64
N GLU A 327 -19.21 -15.22 5.42
CA GLU A 327 -20.01 -16.04 6.31
C GLU A 327 -20.19 -15.33 7.67
N TRP A 328 -21.45 -15.28 8.12
CA TRP A 328 -21.83 -14.73 9.42
C TRP A 328 -22.40 -15.83 10.32
N SER A 329 -22.26 -15.69 11.64
CA SER A 329 -22.84 -16.60 12.65
C SER A 329 -24.29 -16.34 13.00
#